data_AF-A0ABD2D0Z2-F1
#
_entry.id   AF-A0ABD2D0Z2-F1
#
_cell.length_a   1.000
_cell.length_b   1.000
_cell.length_c   1.000
_cell.angle_alpha   90.00
_cell.angle_beta   90.00
_cell.angle_gamma   90.00
#
_symmetry.space_group_name_H-M   'P 1'
#
loop_
_entity.id
_entity.type
_entity.pdbx_description
1 polymer ?
#
loop_
_entity_poly.entity_id
_entity_poly.type
_entity_poly.pdbx_seq_one_letter_code
_entity_poly.pdbx_strand_id
1 'polypeptide(L)'
;MSSFYLNLVIQFGRMPLARDLLHPSPIEEKRKHKLKRLVQKPNSYFMDVKCPGCYAIKTIFSHAQKPVECDGCRTILCTPTGGKARLTEGCSFRRKVQC
;
A
#
# COMPACT_ATOMS: atom_id res chain seq x y z
N MET A 1 -12.60 32.32 -27.59
CA MET A 1 -13.82 31.93 -26.84
C MET A 1 -14.45 30.62 -27.32
N SER A 2 -14.05 30.03 -28.48
CA SER A 2 -14.60 28.75 -28.97
C SER A 2 -13.77 27.50 -28.58
N SER A 3 -12.44 27.61 -28.47
CA SER A 3 -11.57 26.44 -28.17
C SER A 3 -11.59 26.00 -26.70
N PHE A 4 -12.01 26.85 -25.76
CA PHE A 4 -12.14 26.47 -24.35
C PHE A 4 -13.38 25.59 -24.09
N TYR A 5 -14.48 25.85 -24.80
CA TYR A 5 -15.69 25.02 -24.73
C TYR A 5 -15.52 23.65 -25.40
N LEU A 6 -14.74 23.57 -26.50
CA LEU A 6 -14.48 22.28 -27.16
C LEU A 6 -13.69 21.31 -26.25
N ASN A 7 -12.73 21.81 -25.48
CA ASN A 7 -11.98 21.00 -24.52
C ASN A 7 -12.83 20.55 -23.31
N LEU A 8 -13.88 21.30 -22.94
CA LEU A 8 -14.79 20.94 -21.85
C LEU A 8 -15.78 19.84 -22.25
N VAL A 9 -16.27 19.84 -23.51
CA VAL A 9 -17.20 18.80 -24.01
C VAL A 9 -16.52 17.46 -24.23
N ILE A 10 -15.22 17.44 -24.59
CA ILE A 10 -14.48 16.19 -24.84
C ILE A 10 -14.20 15.39 -23.55
N GLN A 11 -14.20 16.02 -22.37
CA GLN A 11 -13.98 15.31 -21.10
C GLN A 11 -15.23 14.61 -20.54
N PHE A 12 -16.45 14.99 -20.95
CA PHE A 12 -17.68 14.48 -20.33
C PHE A 12 -18.29 13.23 -20.99
N GLY A 13 -17.69 12.70 -22.08
CA GLY A 13 -18.38 11.74 -22.95
C GLY A 13 -17.59 10.53 -23.45
N ARG A 14 -16.40 10.21 -22.92
CA ARG A 14 -15.69 8.97 -23.30
C ARG A 14 -15.96 7.85 -22.30
N MET A 15 -17.14 7.23 -22.37
CA MET A 15 -17.21 5.79 -22.07
C MET A 15 -16.56 5.10 -23.27
N PRO A 16 -15.36 4.49 -23.14
CA PRO A 16 -14.78 3.78 -24.27
C PRO A 16 -15.72 2.63 -24.61
N LEU A 17 -16.22 2.60 -25.85
CA LEU A 17 -17.11 1.55 -26.38
C LEU A 17 -16.49 0.14 -26.23
N ALA A 18 -15.17 0.05 -26.04
CA ALA A 18 -14.45 -1.18 -25.71
C ALA A 18 -13.42 -0.91 -24.59
N ARG A 19 -13.45 -1.72 -23.53
CA ARG A 19 -12.39 -1.80 -22.51
C ARG A 19 -11.46 -2.96 -22.84
N ASP A 20 -10.16 -2.71 -22.85
CA ASP A 20 -9.17 -3.80 -22.89
C ASP A 20 -9.18 -4.55 -21.56
N LEU A 21 -9.63 -5.81 -21.60
CA LEU A 21 -9.74 -6.68 -20.44
C LEU A 21 -8.46 -7.47 -20.16
N LEU A 22 -7.63 -7.70 -21.18
CA LEU A 22 -6.42 -8.51 -21.06
C LEU A 22 -5.25 -7.67 -20.54
N HIS A 23 -5.16 -6.40 -20.95
CA HIS A 23 -4.05 -5.51 -20.56
C HIS A 23 -4.55 -4.23 -19.89
N PRO A 24 -5.20 -4.33 -18.71
CA PRO A 24 -5.64 -3.16 -17.96
C PRO A 24 -4.44 -2.33 -17.50
N SER A 25 -4.63 -1.01 -17.33
CA SER A 25 -3.56 -0.17 -16.82
C SER A 25 -3.22 -0.49 -15.35
N PRO A 26 -1.95 -0.35 -14.92
CA PRO A 26 -1.55 -0.63 -13.53
C PRO A 26 -2.31 0.20 -12.48
N ILE A 27 -2.74 1.41 -12.87
CA ILE A 27 -3.51 2.32 -12.03
C ILE A 27 -4.92 1.77 -11.81
N GLU A 28 -5.58 1.29 -12.87
CA GLU A 28 -6.91 0.70 -12.79
C GLU A 28 -6.91 -0.60 -11.98
N GLU A 29 -5.91 -1.46 -12.15
CA GLU A 29 -5.77 -2.68 -11.35
C GLU A 29 -5.59 -2.39 -9.85
N LYS A 30 -4.84 -1.34 -9.51
CA LYS A 30 -4.60 -0.97 -8.11
C LYS A 30 -5.87 -0.47 -7.42
N ARG A 31 -6.79 0.16 -8.17
CA ARG A 31 -8.10 0.61 -7.65
C ARG A 31 -9.08 -0.53 -7.41
N LYS A 32 -8.95 -1.65 -8.14
CA LYS A 32 -9.78 -2.84 -7.93
C LYS A 32 -9.49 -3.49 -6.57
N HIS A 33 -10.53 -4.09 -5.97
CA HIS A 33 -10.38 -4.93 -4.78
C HIS A 33 -9.41 -6.09 -5.06
N LYS A 34 -8.63 -6.51 -4.06
CA LYS A 34 -7.57 -7.52 -4.19
C LYS A 34 -8.01 -8.84 -4.86
N LEU A 35 -9.26 -9.26 -4.68
CA LEU A 35 -9.84 -10.47 -5.28
C LEU A 35 -10.40 -10.27 -6.70
N LYS A 36 -10.68 -9.02 -7.10
CA LYS A 36 -11.28 -8.66 -8.39
C LYS A 36 -10.26 -8.17 -9.43
N ARG A 37 -8.97 -8.32 -9.13
CA ARG A 37 -7.88 -8.06 -10.09
C ARG A 37 -7.82 -9.18 -11.12
N LEU A 38 -7.15 -8.92 -12.25
CA LEU A 38 -6.94 -9.95 -13.28
C LEU A 38 -6.23 -11.16 -12.67
N VAL A 39 -5.16 -10.89 -11.91
CA VAL A 39 -4.50 -11.87 -11.05
C VAL A 39 -4.56 -11.38 -9.61
N GLN A 40 -5.01 -12.26 -8.71
CA GLN A 40 -5.15 -11.93 -7.30
C GLN A 40 -3.78 -11.82 -6.65
N LYS A 41 -3.55 -10.73 -5.91
CA LYS A 41 -2.34 -10.52 -5.11
C LYS A 41 -2.66 -9.78 -3.81
N PRO A 42 -1.96 -10.09 -2.72
CA PRO A 42 -2.16 -9.40 -1.46
C PRO A 42 -1.75 -7.91 -1.54
N ASN A 43 -2.33 -7.10 -0.67
CA ASN A 43 -1.92 -5.69 -0.46
C ASN A 43 -0.94 -5.53 0.70
N SER A 44 -0.71 -6.60 1.46
CA SER A 44 0.19 -6.63 2.62
C SER A 44 1.64 -6.87 2.19
N TYR A 45 2.58 -6.47 3.04
CA TYR A 45 4.01 -6.63 2.80
C TYR A 45 4.77 -6.83 4.12
N PHE A 46 5.98 -7.36 4.02
CA PHE A 46 6.94 -7.36 5.12
C PHE A 46 7.78 -6.09 5.07
N MET A 47 8.12 -5.56 6.24
CA MET A 47 8.97 -4.39 6.37
C MET A 47 10.02 -4.60 7.44
N ASP A 48 11.21 -4.05 7.20
CA ASP A 48 12.27 -3.93 8.19
C ASP A 48 12.03 -2.66 8.98
N VAL A 49 11.76 -2.80 10.28
CA VAL A 49 11.59 -1.67 11.20
C VAL A 49 12.84 -1.57 12.06
N LYS A 50 13.43 -0.38 12.08
CA LYS A 50 14.59 -0.05 12.90
C LYS A 50 14.11 0.60 14.19
N CYS A 51 14.55 0.04 15.31
CA CYS A 51 14.27 0.59 16.63
C CYS A 51 15.10 1.87 16.91
N PRO A 52 14.51 2.93 17.49
CA PRO A 52 15.24 4.17 17.79
C PRO A 52 16.30 4.02 18.90
N GLY A 53 16.13 3.08 19.83
CA GLY A 53 17.07 2.89 20.95
C GLY A 53 18.20 1.91 20.64
N CYS A 54 17.85 0.72 20.17
CA CYS A 54 18.80 -0.38 20.01
C CYS A 54 19.42 -0.51 18.62
N TYR A 55 18.95 0.27 17.65
CA TYR A 55 19.35 0.20 16.23
C TYR A 55 19.17 -1.17 15.55
N ALA A 56 18.67 -2.17 16.26
CA ALA A 56 18.31 -3.48 15.75
C ALA A 56 17.18 -3.37 14.72
N ILE A 57 17.28 -4.18 13.67
CA ILE A 57 16.31 -4.26 12.59
C ILE A 57 15.47 -5.51 12.80
N LYS A 58 14.15 -5.33 12.91
CA LYS A 58 13.21 -6.45 13.04
C LYS A 58 12.27 -6.47 11.83
N THR A 59 12.02 -7.66 11.31
CA THR A 59 11.05 -7.87 10.23
C THR A 59 9.64 -7.92 10.80
N ILE A 60 8.79 -6.98 10.40
CA ILE A 60 7.41 -6.85 10.86
C ILE A 60 6.46 -6.97 9.66
N PHE A 61 5.32 -7.63 9.88
CA PHE A 61 4.24 -7.71 8.89
C PHE A 61 3.36 -6.46 8.93
N SER A 62 2.94 -5.95 7.77
CA SER A 62 2.22 -4.68 7.69
C SER A 62 0.85 -4.66 8.37
N HIS A 63 0.20 -5.81 8.54
CA HIS A 63 -1.09 -5.95 9.25
C HIS A 63 -0.94 -6.88 10.46
N ALA A 64 0.13 -6.68 11.24
CA ALA A 64 0.38 -7.48 12.44
C ALA A 64 -0.81 -7.39 13.43
N GLN A 65 -1.28 -8.55 13.89
CA GLN A 65 -2.39 -8.67 14.86
C GLN A 65 -1.92 -8.59 16.31
N LYS A 66 -0.65 -8.91 16.57
CA LYS A 66 -0.03 -8.88 17.90
C LYS A 66 0.90 -7.67 18.00
N PRO A 67 1.02 -7.04 19.18
CA PRO A 67 2.06 -6.04 19.40
C PRO A 67 3.43 -6.70 19.24
N VAL A 68 4.33 -6.06 18.49
CA VAL A 68 5.68 -6.56 18.25
C VAL A 68 6.67 -5.74 19.07
N GLU A 69 7.42 -6.41 19.94
CA GLU A 69 8.45 -5.81 20.77
C GLU A 69 9.85 -5.98 20.16
N CYS A 70 10.78 -5.09 20.49
CA CYS A 70 12.19 -5.20 20.15
C CYS A 70 12.91 -6.18 21.10
N ASP A 71 13.76 -7.06 20.58
CA ASP A 71 14.41 -8.09 21.39
C ASP A 71 15.48 -7.52 22.35
N GLY A 72 16.03 -6.33 22.05
CA GLY A 72 17.00 -5.64 22.91
C GLY A 72 16.37 -4.73 23.97
N CYS A 73 15.56 -3.75 23.53
CA CYS A 73 15.04 -2.68 24.40
C CYS A 73 13.66 -3.00 24.99
N ARG A 74 13.03 -4.11 24.59
CA ARG A 74 11.64 -4.49 24.95
C ARG A 74 10.59 -3.40 24.67
N THR A 75 10.95 -2.40 23.88
CA THR A 75 10.02 -1.34 23.46
C THR A 75 9.08 -1.90 22.40
N ILE A 76 7.81 -1.53 22.50
CA ILE A 76 6.79 -1.86 21.48
C ILE A 76 7.13 -1.09 20.21
N LEU A 77 7.35 -1.81 19.10
CA LEU A 77 7.66 -1.24 17.78
C LEU A 77 6.38 -0.94 16.98
N CYS A 78 5.35 -1.79 17.14
CA CYS A 78 4.07 -1.57 16.50
C CYS A 78 2.89 -2.02 17.36
N THR A 79 1.78 -1.30 17.25
CA THR A 79 0.49 -1.66 17.84
C THR A 79 -0.47 -2.15 16.76
N PRO A 80 -1.24 -3.22 17.04
CA PRO A 80 -2.22 -3.74 16.10
C PRO A 80 -3.39 -2.78 15.93
N THR A 81 -3.90 -2.68 14.71
CA THR A 81 -5.12 -1.93 14.39
C THR A 81 -6.02 -2.79 13.50
N GLY A 82 -7.23 -2.31 13.17
CA GLY A 82 -8.10 -2.99 12.20
C GLY A 82 -7.54 -3.04 10.77
N GLY A 83 -6.46 -2.31 10.48
CA GLY A 83 -5.83 -2.23 9.16
C GLY A 83 -4.32 -2.39 9.25
N LYS A 84 -3.57 -1.39 8.77
CA LYS A 84 -2.12 -1.40 8.90
C LYS A 84 -1.72 -1.16 10.35
N ALA A 85 -0.76 -1.94 10.83
CA ALA A 85 -0.21 -1.75 12.17
C ALA A 85 0.35 -0.32 12.32
N ARG A 86 0.13 0.28 13.49
CA ARG A 86 0.62 1.62 13.81
C ARG A 86 2.03 1.47 14.38
N LEU A 87 3.02 2.09 13.74
CA LEU A 87 4.39 2.13 14.23
C LEU A 87 4.51 3.15 15.37
N THR A 88 5.41 2.87 16.31
CA THR A 88 5.76 3.80 17.37
C THR A 88 6.55 4.98 16.79
N GLU A 89 6.37 6.17 17.38
CA GLU A 89 7.07 7.38 16.99
C GLU A 89 8.59 7.18 17.04
N GLY A 90 9.31 7.71 16.05
CA GLY A 90 10.77 7.54 15.93
C GLY A 90 11.24 6.23 15.29
N CYS A 91 10.35 5.27 14.99
CA CYS A 91 10.73 4.07 14.23
C CYS A 91 10.81 4.37 12.73
N SER A 92 11.93 3.99 12.10
CA SER A 92 12.07 4.05 10.63
C SER A 92 11.79 2.68 10.03
N PHE A 93 11.20 2.64 8.82
CA PHE A 93 10.91 1.38 8.15
C PHE A 93 11.29 1.37 6.67
N ARG A 94 11.70 0.20 6.19
CA ARG A 94 11.93 -0.10 4.76
C ARG A 94 11.07 -1.28 4.35
N ARG A 95 10.37 -1.19 3.22
CA ARG A 95 9.63 -2.33 2.68
C ARG A 95 10.60 -3.35 2.10
N LYS A 96 10.47 -4.62 2.49
CA LYS A 96 11.15 -5.71 1.79
C LYS A 96 10.44 -5.94 0.47
N VAL A 97 11.21 -5.92 -0.62
CA VAL A 97 10.72 -6.43 -1.89
C VAL A 97 10.77 -7.95 -1.76
N GLN A 98 9.61 -8.58 -1.78
CA GLN A 98 9.53 -10.03 -1.84
C GLN A 98 9.80 -10.41 -3.30
N CYS A 99 10.80 -11.27 -3.50
CA CYS A 99 11.11 -11.86 -4.79
C CYS A 99 9.94 -12.71 -5.28
#